data_AF-A0A519R9H3-F1
#
_entry.id   AF-A0A519R9H3-F1
#
_cell.length_a   1.000
_cell.length_b   1.000
_cell.length_c   1.000
_cell.angle_alpha   90.00
_cell.angle_beta   90.00
_cell.angle_gamma   90.00
#
_symmetry.space_group_name_H-M   'P 1'
#
loop_
_entity.id
_entity.type
_entity.pdbx_description
1 polymer ?
#
loop_
_entity_poly.entity_id
_entity_poly.type
_entity_poly.pdbx_seq_one_letter_code
_entity_poly.pdbx_strand_id
1 'polypeptide(L)'
;MSVKHAVALLFFFNLTVLHSQTKLTMPEYLKKGDTVGILATARKIDLVTLQPAIKLLESWGLKVVIGKTIGKEQNQLAGPDWQRATDFQEMLDNPNIKAIWAAKGGYGTVRIVDRIDFTNFKKKPKWIIGFSDVTVLHSHINNMNIGTMHALMAISVKTAT
;
A
#
# COMPACT_ATOMS: atom_id res chain seq x y z
N MET A 1 6.95 5.88 73.80
CA MET A 1 7.02 6.79 72.63
C MET A 1 7.37 5.98 71.40
N SER A 2 6.34 5.71 70.59
CA SER A 2 6.39 5.18 69.21
C SER A 2 6.98 6.27 68.29
N VAL A 3 7.65 6.03 67.17
CA VAL A 3 7.11 5.42 65.94
C VAL A 3 8.28 4.89 65.09
N LYS A 4 8.13 3.65 64.61
CA LYS A 4 9.04 3.00 63.66
C LYS A 4 8.78 3.48 62.23
N HIS A 5 9.87 3.64 61.50
CA HIS A 5 9.97 3.96 60.08
C HIS A 5 9.08 3.10 59.17
N ALA A 6 8.33 3.75 58.28
CA ALA A 6 7.76 3.12 57.09
C ALA A 6 7.75 4.12 55.94
N VAL A 7 8.74 3.99 55.04
CA VAL A 7 8.75 4.69 53.75
C VAL A 7 7.92 3.84 52.79
N ALA A 8 6.69 4.27 52.51
CA ALA A 8 5.86 3.67 51.46
C ALA A 8 6.30 4.25 50.10
N LEU A 9 7.15 3.52 49.38
CA LEU A 9 7.43 3.81 47.98
C LEU A 9 6.20 3.46 47.15
N LEU A 10 5.36 4.45 46.85
CA LEU A 10 4.29 4.32 45.86
C LEU A 10 4.92 4.25 44.47
N PHE A 11 5.24 3.04 44.02
CA PHE A 11 5.47 2.78 42.61
C PHE A 11 4.14 3.00 41.87
N PHE A 12 3.97 4.17 41.28
CA PHE A 12 3.02 4.34 40.19
C PHE A 12 3.49 3.46 39.04
N PHE A 13 2.94 2.25 38.97
CA PHE A 13 2.92 1.47 37.74
C PHE A 13 2.16 2.33 36.73
N ASN A 14 2.87 3.14 35.95
CA ASN A 14 2.41 3.50 34.63
C ASN A 14 2.30 2.17 33.90
N LEU A 15 1.09 1.61 33.88
CA LEU A 15 0.67 0.69 32.84
C LEU A 15 0.86 1.45 31.53
N THR A 16 2.10 1.45 31.02
CA THR A 16 2.32 1.54 29.60
C THR A 16 1.43 0.47 29.05
N VAL A 17 0.31 0.88 28.46
CA VAL A 17 -0.50 0.02 27.61
C VAL A 17 0.52 -0.64 26.70
N LEU A 18 0.81 -1.92 26.99
CA LEU A 18 1.42 -2.81 26.03
C LEU A 18 0.43 -2.76 24.88
N HIS A 19 0.72 -1.88 23.91
CA HIS A 19 0.04 -1.86 22.64
C HIS A 19 0.47 -3.18 21.99
N SER A 20 -0.15 -4.27 22.42
CA SER A 20 -0.46 -5.38 21.53
C SER A 20 -0.89 -4.73 20.23
N GLN A 21 -0.22 -5.08 19.12
CA GLN A 21 -0.53 -4.55 17.81
C GLN A 21 -2.04 -4.51 17.66
N THR A 22 -2.58 -3.29 17.51
CA THR A 22 -3.99 -3.07 17.24
C THR A 22 -4.40 -4.02 16.14
N LYS A 23 -5.49 -4.77 16.35
CA LYS A 23 -5.95 -5.78 15.40
C LYS A 23 -6.13 -5.12 14.03
N LEU A 24 -5.27 -5.48 13.08
CA LEU A 24 -5.32 -4.93 11.73
C LEU A 24 -6.58 -5.42 11.01
N THR A 25 -7.23 -4.50 10.29
CA THR A 25 -8.25 -4.83 9.30
C THR A 25 -7.55 -5.34 8.05
N MET A 26 -7.65 -6.64 7.78
CA MET A 26 -7.05 -7.25 6.60
C MET A 26 -8.04 -7.22 5.43
N PRO A 27 -7.63 -6.78 4.23
CA PRO A 27 -8.44 -6.97 3.02
C PRO A 27 -8.73 -8.46 2.75
N GLU A 28 -9.81 -8.74 2.04
CA GLU A 28 -10.18 -10.12 1.67
C GLU A 28 -9.15 -10.75 0.73
N TYR A 29 -8.93 -12.07 0.84
CA TYR A 29 -8.11 -12.81 -0.12
C TYR A 29 -8.68 -12.71 -1.54
N LEU A 30 -7.80 -12.58 -2.52
CA LEU A 30 -8.16 -12.61 -3.94
C LEU A 30 -8.69 -14.00 -4.34
N LYS A 31 -9.69 -13.99 -5.20
CA LYS A 31 -10.32 -15.18 -5.79
C LYS A 31 -10.29 -15.08 -7.31
N LYS A 32 -10.37 -16.24 -7.99
CA LYS A 32 -10.51 -16.28 -9.45
C LYS A 32 -11.63 -15.36 -9.93
N GLY A 33 -11.34 -14.53 -10.93
CA GLY A 33 -12.25 -13.52 -11.48
C GLY A 33 -12.12 -12.13 -10.87
N ASP A 34 -11.45 -11.98 -9.73
CA ASP A 34 -11.16 -10.66 -9.14
C ASP A 34 -10.21 -9.84 -10.01
N THR A 35 -10.27 -8.52 -9.86
CA THR A 35 -9.47 -7.58 -10.65
C THR A 35 -8.34 -6.97 -9.83
N VAL A 36 -7.14 -6.96 -10.40
CA VAL A 36 -5.94 -6.31 -9.86
C VAL A 36 -5.57 -5.14 -10.76
N GLY A 37 -5.41 -3.97 -10.16
CA GLY A 37 -4.88 -2.79 -10.83
C GLY A 37 -3.35 -2.76 -10.79
N ILE A 38 -2.69 -2.43 -11.90
CA ILE A 38 -1.24 -2.18 -11.94
C ILE A 38 -1.00 -0.73 -12.40
N LEU A 39 -0.34 0.07 -11.56
CA LEU A 39 -0.06 1.48 -11.83
C LEU A 39 1.30 1.93 -11.29
N ALA A 40 1.79 3.10 -11.69
CA ALA A 40 3.04 3.68 -11.21
C ALA A 40 2.81 4.97 -10.41
N THR A 41 2.99 4.91 -9.09
CA THR A 41 2.97 6.09 -8.21
C THR A 41 4.31 6.83 -8.17
N ALA A 42 5.37 6.29 -8.80
CA ALA A 42 6.74 6.79 -8.69
C ALA A 42 7.42 6.91 -10.06
N ARG A 43 8.42 6.06 -10.35
CA ARG A 43 9.21 6.13 -11.57
C ARG A 43 8.46 5.61 -12.79
N LYS A 44 8.80 6.16 -13.96
CA LYS A 44 8.30 5.70 -15.26
C LYS A 44 8.65 4.23 -15.53
N ILE A 45 7.72 3.56 -16.20
CA ILE A 45 7.79 2.18 -16.66
C ILE A 45 6.84 2.00 -17.85
N ASP A 46 7.27 1.21 -18.83
CA ASP A 46 6.48 0.86 -20.01
C ASP A 46 5.64 -0.41 -19.78
N LEU A 47 4.59 -0.56 -20.60
CA LEU A 47 3.67 -1.70 -20.50
C LEU A 47 4.32 -3.04 -20.90
N VAL A 48 5.31 -3.02 -21.79
CA VAL A 48 5.98 -4.26 -22.27
C VAL A 48 6.76 -4.90 -21.13
N THR A 49 7.44 -4.09 -20.32
CA THR A 49 8.15 -4.53 -19.11
C THR A 49 7.23 -5.23 -18.09
N LEU A 50 5.94 -4.88 -18.06
CA LEU A 50 4.96 -5.44 -17.12
C LEU A 50 4.27 -6.73 -17.60
N GLN A 51 4.50 -7.16 -18.84
CA GLN A 51 3.87 -8.36 -19.41
C GLN A 51 4.05 -9.63 -18.58
N PRO A 52 5.22 -9.91 -17.95
CA PRO A 52 5.37 -11.07 -17.07
C PRO A 52 4.42 -11.04 -15.87
N ALA A 53 4.21 -9.86 -15.27
CA ALA A 53 3.30 -9.71 -14.12
C ALA A 53 1.84 -9.86 -14.54
N ILE A 54 1.47 -9.32 -15.70
CA ILE A 54 0.13 -9.45 -16.27
C ILE A 54 -0.19 -10.93 -16.50
N LYS A 55 0.70 -11.65 -17.20
CA LYS A 55 0.55 -13.09 -17.46
C LYS A 55 0.47 -13.92 -16.19
N LEU A 56 1.23 -13.56 -15.15
CA LEU A 56 1.17 -14.23 -13.86
C LEU A 56 -0.23 -14.10 -13.23
N LEU A 57 -0.77 -12.88 -13.15
CA LEU A 57 -2.11 -12.64 -12.61
C LEU A 57 -3.19 -13.37 -13.43
N GLU A 58 -3.09 -13.32 -14.76
CA GLU A 58 -4.01 -14.02 -15.66
C GLU A 58 -3.93 -15.55 -15.48
N SER A 59 -2.73 -16.11 -15.24
CA SER A 59 -2.54 -17.54 -14.96
C SER A 59 -3.20 -17.98 -13.65
N TRP A 60 -3.33 -17.07 -12.69
CA TRP A 60 -4.10 -17.28 -11.46
C TRP A 60 -5.62 -17.08 -11.66
N GLY A 61 -6.05 -16.76 -12.88
CA GLY A 61 -7.43 -16.50 -13.24
C GLY A 61 -7.95 -15.14 -12.77
N LEU A 62 -7.06 -14.18 -12.51
CA LEU A 62 -7.39 -12.80 -12.16
C LEU A 62 -7.50 -11.94 -13.42
N LYS A 63 -8.22 -10.83 -13.33
CA LYS A 63 -8.29 -9.79 -14.36
C LYS A 63 -7.29 -8.68 -14.04
N VAL A 64 -6.73 -8.06 -15.06
CA VAL A 64 -5.78 -6.95 -14.89
C VAL A 64 -6.32 -5.66 -15.47
N VAL A 65 -6.24 -4.58 -14.70
CA VAL A 65 -6.49 -3.21 -15.17
C VAL A 65 -5.16 -2.45 -15.13
N ILE A 66 -4.78 -1.87 -16.27
CA ILE A 66 -3.56 -1.07 -16.39
C ILE A 66 -3.88 0.40 -16.12
N GLY A 67 -3.08 1.02 -15.25
CA GLY A 67 -3.22 2.41 -14.87
C GLY A 67 -2.78 3.38 -15.94
N LYS A 68 -3.38 4.57 -15.92
CA LYS A 68 -3.13 5.67 -16.86
C LYS A 68 -1.69 6.23 -16.76
N THR A 69 -0.97 5.92 -15.69
CA THR A 69 0.43 6.29 -15.46
C THR A 69 1.44 5.36 -16.16
N ILE A 70 1.02 4.17 -16.58
CA ILE A 70 1.91 3.26 -17.31
C ILE A 70 2.20 3.85 -18.70
N GLY A 71 3.49 3.90 -19.07
CA GLY A 71 3.95 4.54 -20.31
C GLY A 71 3.98 6.07 -20.28
N LYS A 72 3.67 6.72 -19.15
CA LYS A 72 3.81 8.17 -18.99
C LYS A 72 5.19 8.54 -18.50
N GLU A 73 5.61 9.75 -18.86
CA GLU A 73 6.93 10.25 -18.54
C GLU A 73 6.88 11.74 -18.14
N GLN A 74 7.53 12.05 -17.03
CA GLN A 74 7.98 13.39 -16.69
C GLN A 74 9.33 13.26 -15.98
N ASN A 75 10.42 13.48 -16.72
CA ASN A 75 11.77 13.17 -16.28
C ASN A 75 11.87 11.70 -15.83
N GLN A 76 12.16 11.45 -14.56
CA GLN A 76 12.22 10.10 -13.99
C GLN A 76 10.87 9.52 -13.55
N LEU A 77 9.82 10.35 -13.46
CA LEU A 77 8.51 10.00 -12.90
C LEU A 77 7.54 9.49 -13.97
N ALA A 78 6.56 8.70 -13.55
CA ALA A 78 5.46 8.19 -14.39
C ALA A 78 4.39 9.26 -14.68
N GLY A 79 4.83 10.42 -15.17
CA GLY A 79 4.02 11.62 -15.36
C GLY A 79 3.99 12.57 -14.15
N PRO A 80 3.27 13.70 -14.28
CA PRO A 80 3.14 14.70 -13.23
C PRO A 80 2.48 14.16 -11.97
N ASP A 81 2.73 14.84 -10.86
CA ASP A 81 2.17 14.49 -9.56
C ASP A 81 0.64 14.38 -9.57
N TRP A 82 -0.05 15.30 -10.25
CA TRP A 82 -1.51 15.27 -10.35
C TRP A 82 -2.00 14.03 -11.09
N GLN A 83 -1.32 13.62 -12.17
CA GLN A 83 -1.73 12.45 -12.96
C GLN A 83 -1.52 11.15 -12.17
N ARG A 84 -0.41 11.06 -11.42
CA ARG A 84 -0.14 9.90 -10.54
C ARG A 84 -1.13 9.83 -9.38
N ALA A 85 -1.50 10.97 -8.80
CA ALA A 85 -2.53 11.04 -7.77
C ALA A 85 -3.90 10.62 -8.29
N THR A 86 -4.32 11.16 -9.45
CA THR A 86 -5.60 10.81 -10.08
C THR A 86 -5.69 9.33 -10.43
N ASP A 87 -4.66 8.76 -11.07
CA ASP A 87 -4.66 7.34 -11.42
C ASP A 87 -4.74 6.42 -10.19
N PHE A 88 -4.00 6.76 -9.12
CA PHE A 88 -4.09 6.02 -7.86
C PHE A 88 -5.48 6.15 -7.23
N GLN A 89 -6.04 7.36 -7.15
CA GLN A 89 -7.36 7.62 -6.58
C GLN A 89 -8.47 6.85 -7.33
N GLU A 90 -8.45 6.89 -8.66
CA GLU A 90 -9.42 6.17 -9.49
C GLU A 90 -9.40 4.66 -9.23
N MET A 91 -8.21 4.06 -9.07
CA MET A 91 -8.11 2.65 -8.72
C MET A 91 -8.51 2.35 -7.27
N LEU A 92 -8.22 3.28 -6.37
CA LEU A 92 -8.58 3.19 -4.96
C LEU A 92 -10.11 3.17 -4.80
N ASP A 93 -10.81 4.06 -5.49
CA ASP A 93 -12.27 4.21 -5.44
C ASP A 93 -13.03 3.17 -6.29
N ASN A 94 -12.38 2.54 -7.28
CA ASN A 94 -13.05 1.56 -8.12
C ASN A 94 -13.43 0.27 -7.32
N PRO A 95 -14.71 -0.04 -7.10
CA PRO A 95 -15.13 -1.17 -6.26
C PRO A 95 -14.84 -2.56 -6.87
N ASN A 96 -14.55 -2.62 -8.18
CA ASN A 96 -14.21 -3.85 -8.89
C ASN A 96 -12.74 -4.25 -8.67
N ILE A 97 -11.86 -3.29 -8.38
CA ILE A 97 -10.44 -3.56 -8.09
C ILE A 97 -10.29 -4.03 -6.65
N LYS A 98 -9.74 -5.24 -6.46
CA LYS A 98 -9.51 -5.88 -5.15
C LYS A 98 -8.07 -5.77 -4.66
N ALA A 99 -7.15 -5.43 -5.55
CA ALA A 99 -5.76 -5.13 -5.21
C ALA A 99 -5.17 -4.09 -6.17
N ILE A 100 -4.27 -3.26 -5.67
CA ILE A 100 -3.43 -2.36 -6.46
C ILE A 100 -1.99 -2.80 -6.26
N TRP A 101 -1.34 -3.20 -7.35
CA TRP A 101 0.05 -3.62 -7.36
C TRP A 101 0.92 -2.57 -8.02
N ALA A 102 1.81 -1.97 -7.24
CA ALA A 102 2.68 -0.93 -7.73
C ALA A 102 3.69 -1.49 -8.75
N ALA A 103 3.77 -0.80 -9.89
CA ALA A 103 4.53 -1.26 -11.05
C ALA A 103 6.05 -1.18 -10.80
N LYS A 104 6.52 -0.08 -10.21
CA LYS A 104 7.94 0.21 -9.94
C LYS A 104 8.10 1.25 -8.84
N GLY A 105 9.14 1.09 -8.03
CA GLY A 105 9.48 2.02 -6.93
C GLY A 105 10.30 3.22 -7.41
N GLY A 106 11.10 3.78 -6.50
CA GLY A 106 12.01 4.91 -6.77
C GLY A 106 11.79 6.05 -5.78
N TYR A 107 11.51 7.24 -6.29
CA TYR A 107 11.13 8.40 -5.47
C TYR A 107 9.99 9.13 -6.16
N GLY A 108 8.81 9.14 -5.56
CA GLY A 108 7.68 9.89 -6.12
C GLY A 108 6.38 9.76 -5.37
N THR A 109 6.16 8.66 -4.66
CA THR A 109 4.90 8.41 -3.93
C THR A 109 4.70 9.41 -2.79
N VAL A 110 5.79 9.77 -2.09
CA VAL A 110 5.76 10.82 -1.05
C VAL A 110 5.23 12.17 -1.54
N ARG A 111 5.40 12.48 -2.83
CA ARG A 111 4.93 13.75 -3.42
C ARG A 111 3.42 13.81 -3.62
N ILE A 112 2.74 12.67 -3.57
CA ILE A 112 1.31 12.58 -3.93
C ILE A 112 0.44 12.05 -2.79
N VAL A 113 1.00 11.47 -1.73
CA VAL A 113 0.22 10.82 -0.67
C VAL A 113 -0.79 11.76 0.00
N ASP A 114 -0.43 13.03 0.23
CA ASP A 114 -1.32 14.04 0.83
C ASP A 114 -2.46 14.48 -0.10
N ARG A 115 -2.46 14.05 -1.36
CA ARG A 115 -3.52 14.31 -2.34
C ARG A 115 -4.52 13.17 -2.48
N ILE A 116 -4.29 12.05 -1.79
CA ILE A 116 -5.14 10.86 -1.88
C ILE A 116 -6.19 10.90 -0.78
N ASP A 117 -7.46 10.77 -1.17
CA ASP A 117 -8.57 10.60 -0.24
C ASP A 117 -8.80 9.12 0.07
N PHE A 118 -8.40 8.71 1.27
CA PHE A 118 -8.58 7.35 1.78
C PHE A 118 -9.95 7.13 2.45
N THR A 119 -10.89 8.07 2.39
CA THR A 119 -12.17 7.99 3.12
C THR A 119 -12.99 6.78 2.71
N ASN A 120 -13.10 6.48 1.41
CA ASN A 120 -13.82 5.29 0.93
C ASN A 120 -13.02 4.01 1.14
N PHE A 121 -11.70 4.08 0.93
CA PHE A 121 -10.78 2.96 1.17
C PHE A 121 -10.90 2.42 2.60
N LYS A 122 -10.97 3.29 3.62
CA LYS A 122 -11.13 2.87 5.02
C LYS A 122 -12.38 2.04 5.27
N LYS A 123 -13.47 2.30 4.53
CA LYS A 123 -14.75 1.57 4.68
C LYS A 123 -14.68 0.17 4.07
N LYS A 124 -13.94 0.02 2.97
CA LYS A 124 -13.79 -1.24 2.24
C LYS A 124 -12.34 -1.37 1.73
N PRO A 125 -11.41 -1.76 2.61
CA PRO A 125 -10.00 -1.79 2.25
C PRO A 125 -9.73 -2.86 1.20
N LYS A 126 -8.73 -2.59 0.37
CA LYS A 126 -8.23 -3.48 -0.69
C LYS A 126 -6.72 -3.60 -0.55
N TRP A 127 -6.12 -4.62 -1.15
CA TRP A 127 -4.68 -4.79 -1.04
C TRP A 127 -3.92 -3.66 -1.74
N ILE A 128 -2.95 -3.06 -1.04
CA ILE A 128 -1.90 -2.23 -1.64
C ILE A 128 -0.61 -3.04 -1.57
N ILE A 129 -0.01 -3.31 -2.73
CA ILE A 129 1.09 -4.26 -2.90
C ILE A 129 2.31 -3.55 -3.49
N GLY A 130 3.47 -3.71 -2.86
CA GLY A 130 4.75 -3.24 -3.36
C GLY A 130 5.77 -3.04 -2.25
N PHE A 131 6.98 -2.62 -2.59
CA PHE A 131 8.06 -2.35 -1.63
C PHE A 131 8.81 -1.05 -1.99
N SER A 132 9.81 -0.67 -1.18
CA SER A 132 10.65 0.52 -1.39
C SER A 132 9.84 1.83 -1.29
N ASP A 133 9.73 2.66 -2.33
CA ASP A 133 8.97 3.93 -2.31
C ASP A 133 7.50 3.77 -1.88
N VAL A 134 6.92 2.58 -2.07
CA VAL A 134 5.55 2.24 -1.64
C VAL A 134 5.42 2.20 -0.11
N THR A 135 6.53 2.14 0.64
CA THR A 135 6.54 2.24 2.11
C THR A 135 5.82 3.49 2.61
N VAL A 136 5.82 4.59 1.85
CA VAL A 136 5.01 5.78 2.17
C VAL A 136 3.54 5.42 2.33
N LEU A 137 2.97 4.65 1.39
CA LEU A 137 1.59 4.20 1.45
C LEU A 137 1.39 3.19 2.57
N HIS A 138 2.33 2.26 2.74
CA HIS A 138 2.26 1.26 3.82
C HIS A 138 2.21 1.93 5.20
N SER A 139 3.11 2.88 5.45
CA SER A 139 3.13 3.66 6.70
C SER A 139 1.86 4.50 6.88
N HIS A 140 1.40 5.17 5.83
CA HIS A 140 0.18 5.99 5.91
C HIS A 140 -1.07 5.14 6.20
N ILE A 141 -1.23 4.01 5.50
CA ILE A 141 -2.37 3.11 5.66
C ILE A 141 -2.31 2.34 6.98
N ASN A 142 -1.11 1.97 7.45
CA ASN A 142 -0.96 1.26 8.72
C ASN A 142 -1.41 2.11 9.92
N ASN A 143 -1.24 3.44 9.86
CA ASN A 143 -1.82 4.37 10.84
C ASN A 143 -3.37 4.37 10.87
N MET A 144 -4.02 3.76 9.87
CA MET A 144 -5.47 3.52 9.84
C MET A 144 -5.85 2.12 10.35
N ASN A 145 -4.90 1.36 10.91
CA ASN A 145 -5.05 -0.04 11.32
C ASN A 145 -5.49 -0.98 10.18
N ILE A 146 -5.04 -0.72 8.94
CA ILE A 146 -5.34 -1.55 7.77
C ILE A 146 -4.07 -2.26 7.31
N GLY A 147 -4.18 -3.55 7.01
CA GLY A 147 -3.09 -4.35 6.48
C GLY A 147 -2.80 -4.05 5.01
N THR A 148 -1.53 -3.93 4.68
CA THR A 148 -1.00 -3.85 3.30
C THR A 148 0.04 -4.95 3.07
N MET A 149 0.52 -5.10 1.84
CA MET A 149 1.48 -6.15 1.49
C MET A 149 2.81 -5.53 1.04
N HIS A 150 3.82 -5.55 1.93
CA HIS A 150 5.19 -5.20 1.57
C HIS A 150 5.85 -6.36 0.82
N ALA A 151 5.74 -6.35 -0.51
CA ALA A 151 6.13 -7.45 -1.40
C ALA A 151 6.72 -6.96 -2.72
N LEU A 152 7.15 -7.89 -3.58
CA LEU A 152 7.75 -7.62 -4.89
C LEU A 152 6.92 -6.60 -5.71
N MET A 153 7.59 -5.74 -6.47
CA MET A 153 6.94 -4.87 -7.46
C MET A 153 6.60 -5.67 -8.72
N ALA A 154 5.63 -5.20 -9.51
CA ALA A 154 5.24 -5.91 -10.74
C ALA A 154 6.41 -6.06 -11.74
N ILE A 155 7.30 -5.06 -11.84
CA ILE A 155 8.52 -5.15 -12.68
C ILE A 155 9.43 -6.32 -12.31
N SER A 156 9.40 -6.77 -11.05
CA SER A 156 10.31 -7.80 -10.53
C SER A 156 9.87 -9.22 -10.85
N VAL A 157 8.67 -9.42 -11.40
CA VAL A 157 8.16 -10.76 -11.72
C VAL A 157 9.08 -11.50 -12.69
N LYS A 158 9.62 -10.82 -13.71
CA LYS A 158 10.52 -11.42 -14.70
C LYS A 158 11.75 -12.11 -14.10
N THR A 159 12.23 -11.62 -12.95
CA THR A 159 13.45 -12.11 -12.30
C THR A 159 13.17 -13.01 -11.10
N ALA A 160 11.90 -13.18 -10.72
CA ALA A 160 11.49 -13.97 -9.56
C ALA A 160 11.02 -15.39 -9.93
N THR A 161 10.88 -15.67 -11.23
CA THR A 161 10.43 -16.94 -11.82
C THR A 161 11.46 -17.42 -12.84
#